data_AF-A0A8D4BKY7-F1
#
_entry.id   AF-A0A8D4BKY7-F1
#
_cell.length_a   1.000
_cell.length_b   1.000
_cell.length_c   1.000
_cell.angle_alpha   90.00
_cell.angle_beta   90.00
_cell.angle_gamma   90.00
#
_symmetry.space_group_name_H-M   'P 1'
#
loop_
_entity.id
_entity.type
_entity.pdbx_description
1 polymer ?
#
loop_
_entity_poly.entity_id
_entity_poly.type
_entity_poly.pdbx_seq_one_letter_code
_entity_poly.pdbx_strand_id
1 'polypeptide(L)' 'MIGILESYKVILKEALIIEIEKEKKCLIETAFKEGFTSNNTVEISQFIDDMLNELEKIN' A
#
# COMPACT_ATOMS: atom_id res chain seq x y z
N MET A 1 -13.67 -12.71 -23.26
CA MET A 1 -12.37 -12.01 -23.19
C MET A 1 -12.43 -10.78 -22.27
N ILE A 2 -13.44 -9.92 -22.41
CA ILE A 2 -13.64 -8.73 -21.53
C ILE A 2 -13.82 -9.10 -20.04
N GLY A 3 -14.67 -10.08 -19.71
CA GLY A 3 -14.90 -10.47 -18.30
C GLY A 3 -13.70 -11.11 -17.57
N ILE A 4 -12.68 -11.60 -18.30
CA ILE A 4 -11.45 -12.13 -17.68
C ILE A 4 -10.56 -10.96 -17.23
N LEU A 5 -10.45 -9.91 -18.06
CA LEU A 5 -9.65 -8.73 -17.76
C LEU A 5 -10.20 -7.97 -16.55
N GLU A 6 -11.52 -7.92 -16.43
CA GLU A 6 -12.23 -7.29 -15.32
C GLU A 6 -12.00 -8.05 -14.00
N SER A 7 -11.97 -9.38 -14.05
CA SER A 7 -11.60 -10.24 -12.91
C SER A 7 -10.15 -10.02 -12.48
N TYR A 8 -9.21 -9.92 -13.42
CA TYR A 8 -7.81 -9.61 -13.10
C TYR A 8 -7.62 -8.25 -12.45
N LYS A 9 -8.36 -7.22 -12.91
CA LYS A 9 -8.33 -5.88 -12.32
C LYS A 9 -8.80 -5.91 -10.86
N VAL A 10 -9.85 -6.67 -10.56
CA VAL A 10 -10.35 -6.87 -9.18
C VAL A 10 -9.31 -7.57 -8.31
N ILE A 11 -8.74 -8.68 -8.78
CA ILE A 11 -7.72 -9.44 -8.03
C ILE A 11 -6.50 -8.56 -7.73
N LEU A 12 -6.02 -7.79 -8.71
CA LEU A 12 -4.89 -6.89 -8.54
C LEU A 12 -5.19 -5.79 -7.50
N LYS A 13 -6.41 -5.23 -7.56
CA LYS A 13 -6.88 -4.21 -6.60
C LYS A 13 -6.90 -4.76 -5.18
N GLU A 14 -7.47 -5.95 -4.98
CA GLU A 14 -7.54 -6.59 -3.67
C GLU A 14 -6.15 -6.94 -3.11
N ALA A 15 -5.25 -7.46 -3.96
CA ALA A 15 -3.89 -7.75 -3.57
C ALA A 15 -3.13 -6.49 -3.12
N LEU A 16 -3.28 -5.38 -3.85
CA LEU A 16 -2.65 -4.12 -3.52
C LEU A 16 -3.20 -3.53 -2.20
N ILE A 17 -4.51 -3.60 -1.97
CA ILE A 17 -5.13 -3.18 -0.71
C ILE A 17 -4.58 -3.98 0.47
N ILE A 18 -4.45 -5.30 0.33
CA ILE A 18 -3.88 -6.16 1.38
C ILE A 18 -2.46 -5.73 1.73
N GLU A 19 -1.65 -5.41 0.73
CA GLU A 19 -0.25 -5.00 0.95
C GLU A 19 -0.16 -3.61 1.60
N ILE A 20 -1.01 -2.66 1.19
CA ILE A 20 -1.11 -1.34 1.84
C ILE A 20 -1.43 -1.48 3.33
N GLU A 21 -2.36 -2.36 3.71
CA GLU A 21 -2.71 -2.56 5.12
C GLU A 21 -1.59 -3.20 5.93
N LYS A 22 -0.78 -4.08 5.33
CA LYS A 22 0.43 -4.61 5.98
C LYS A 22 1.46 -3.52 6.21
N GLU A 23 1.73 -2.68 5.20
CA GLU A 23 2.70 -1.61 5.32
C GLU A 23 2.25 -0.52 6.30
N LYS A 24 0.95 -0.20 6.37
CA LYS A 24 0.42 0.69 7.42
C LYS A 24 0.69 0.15 8.83
N LYS A 25 0.56 -1.16 9.03
CA LYS A 25 0.90 -1.79 10.31
C LYS A 25 2.41 -1.67 10.59
N CYS A 26 3.25 -1.93 9.58
CA CYS A 26 4.70 -1.74 9.66
C CYS A 26 5.08 -0.29 10.01
N LEU A 27 4.43 0.69 9.40
CA LEU A 27 4.60 2.12 9.67
C LEU A 27 4.34 2.44 11.14
N ILE A 28 3.20 1.97 11.67
CA ILE A 28 2.81 2.20 13.06
C ILE A 28 3.84 1.58 14.01
N GLU A 29 4.23 0.33 13.79
CA GLU A 29 5.22 -0.38 14.62
C GLU A 29 6.59 0.33 14.60
N THR A 30 7.03 0.76 13.42
CA THR A 30 8.30 1.50 13.25
C THR A 30 8.23 2.87 13.89
N ALA A 31 7.12 3.61 13.72
CA ALA A 31 6.90 4.91 14.33
C ALA A 31 6.93 4.84 15.87
N PHE A 32 6.35 3.78 16.47
CA PHE A 32 6.42 3.57 17.91
C PHE A 32 7.84 3.26 18.41
N LYS A 33 8.63 2.54 17.61
CA LYS A 33 9.98 2.12 17.98
C LYS A 33 11.04 3.20 17.75
N GLU A 34 10.91 3.94 16.66
CA GLU A 34 11.97 4.82 16.12
C GLU A 34 11.55 6.30 16.09
N GLY A 35 10.25 6.58 16.24
CA GLY A 35 9.67 7.91 16.18
C GLY A 35 9.13 8.27 14.79
N PHE A 36 8.07 9.09 14.75
CA PHE A 36 7.40 9.49 13.52
C PHE A 36 8.26 10.27 12.53
N THR A 37 9.34 10.88 13.01
CA THR A 37 10.29 11.65 12.18
C THR A 37 11.55 10.86 11.85
N SER A 38 11.60 9.56 12.17
CA SER A 38 12.74 8.72 11.78
C SER A 38 12.77 8.53 10.26
N ASN A 39 13.97 8.38 9.69
CA ASN A 39 14.09 8.16 8.24
C ASN A 39 13.32 6.91 7.81
N ASN A 40 13.39 5.82 8.58
CA ASN A 40 12.67 4.58 8.26
C ASN A 40 11.15 4.78 8.26
N THR A 41 10.61 5.50 9.26
CA THR A 41 9.18 5.82 9.29
C THR A 41 8.76 6.68 8.11
N VAL A 42 9.58 7.67 7.73
CA VAL A 42 9.32 8.53 6.56
C VAL A 42 9.35 7.73 5.26
N GLU A 43 10.33 6.85 5.09
CA GLU A 43 10.46 5.98 3.91
C GLU A 43 9.26 5.03 3.76
N ILE A 44 8.83 4.38 4.85
CA ILE A 44 7.63 3.53 4.82
C ILE A 44 6.38 4.35 4.47
N SER A 45 6.25 5.57 5.01
CA SER A 45 5.12 6.45 4.69
C SER A 45 5.08 6.78 3.20
N GLN A 46 6.21 7.14 2.60
CA GLN A 46 6.31 7.44 1.17
C GLN A 46 6.00 6.22 0.32
N PHE A 47 6.47 5.04 0.74
CA PHE A 47 6.15 3.80 0.04
C PHE A 47 4.64 3.50 0.05
N ILE A 48 3.95 3.72 1.17
CA ILE A 48 2.49 3.58 1.25
C ILE A 48 1.79 4.58 0.31
N ASP A 49 2.27 5.82 0.24
CA ASP A 49 1.71 6.84 -0.67
C ASP A 49 1.85 6.41 -2.15
N ASP A 50 3.00 5.84 -2.53
CA ASP A 50 3.20 5.30 -3.88
C ASP A 50 2.23 4.15 -4.18
N MET A 51 2.00 3.25 -3.23
CA MET A 51 1.03 2.16 -3.39
C MET A 51 -0.41 2.68 -3.52
N LEU A 52 -0.77 3.73 -2.77
CA LEU A 52 -2.08 4.38 -2.87
C LEU A 52 -2.27 5.04 -4.25
N ASN A 53 -1.22 5.66 -4.79
CA ASN A 53 -1.23 6.21 -6.15
C ASN A 53 -1.43 5.13 -7.21
N GLU A 54 -0.79 3.96 -7.06
CA GLU A 54 -1.04 2.81 -7.96
C GLU A 54 -2.47 2.27 -7.81
N LEU A 55 -3.01 2.24 -6.60
CA LEU A 55 -4.39 1.82 -6.36
C LEU A 55 -5.39 2.74 -7.06
N GLU A 56 -5.15 4.05 -7.07
CA GLU A 56 -5.99 5.03 -7.76
C GLU A 56 -6.00 4.80 -9.28
N LYS A 57 -4.85 4.44 -9.89
CA LYS A 57 -4.76 4.10 -11.31
C LYS A 57 -5.56 2.85 -11.68
N ILE A 58 -5.73 1.93 -10.72
CA ILE A 58 -6.53 0.71 -10.85
C ILE A 58 -8.00 0.98 -10.49
N ASN A 59 -8.39 2.17 -10.03
CA ASN A 59 -9.79 2.43 -9.66
C ASN A 59 -10.73 2.53 -10.87
#